data_AF-A0A964PTW2-F1
#
_entry.id   AF-A0A964PTW2-F1
#
_cell.length_a   1.000
_cell.length_b   1.000
_cell.length_c   1.000
_cell.angle_alpha   90.00
_cell.angle_beta   90.00
_cell.angle_gamma   90.00
#
_symmetry.space_group_name_H-M   'P 1'
#
loop_
_entity.id
_entity.type
_entity.pdbx_description
1 polymer ?
#
loop_
_entity_poly.entity_id
_entity_poly.type
_entity_poly.pdbx_seq_one_letter_code
_entity_poly.pdbx_strand_id
1 'polypeptide(L)'
;MDCTTFVARFTDYLDGVLSSADGREMAQHLEGCVSCLRYKNVVEHGRSVLLSLPVPELREDFNSRLEYRLLHVADEQILPDDVASRAPALAVLGIAVLLTVVAWSPLLLGGVPVVQLEPIVVDHAPSQMRTLGLSVQPSSSDRDVQPELDRTLWDDQRLYEYSQLKRRYQENSRTRQVGLATGR
;
A
#
# COMPACT_ATOMS: atom_id res chain seq x y z
N MET A 1 -24.09 -33.99 4.27
CA MET A 1 -23.89 -32.83 5.17
C MET A 1 -25.06 -32.59 6.11
N ASP A 2 -24.84 -31.83 7.19
CA ASP A 2 -25.86 -31.34 8.11
C ASP A 2 -26.40 -29.96 7.69
N CYS A 3 -27.51 -29.51 8.32
CA CYS A 3 -28.16 -28.24 7.94
C CYS A 3 -27.29 -27.02 8.24
N THR A 4 -26.49 -27.07 9.31
CA THR A 4 -25.58 -25.99 9.71
C THR A 4 -24.45 -25.79 8.70
N THR A 5 -23.82 -26.87 8.24
CA THR A 5 -22.79 -26.78 7.18
C THR A 5 -23.42 -26.36 5.87
N PHE A 6 -24.64 -26.83 5.56
CA PHE A 6 -25.36 -26.40 4.36
C PHE A 6 -25.54 -24.88 4.34
N VAL A 7 -26.09 -24.29 5.42
CA VAL A 7 -26.33 -22.84 5.50
C VAL A 7 -25.02 -22.05 5.44
N ALA A 8 -23.97 -22.51 6.13
CA ALA A 8 -22.67 -21.86 6.14
C ALA A 8 -22.02 -21.80 4.74
N ARG A 9 -22.21 -22.84 3.92
CA ARG A 9 -21.62 -22.95 2.57
C ARG A 9 -22.61 -22.58 1.45
N PHE A 10 -23.82 -22.12 1.79
CA PHE A 10 -24.88 -21.88 0.81
C PHE A 10 -24.56 -20.75 -0.16
N THR A 11 -23.89 -19.70 0.30
CA THR A 11 -23.48 -18.59 -0.57
C THR A 11 -22.46 -19.07 -1.60
N ASP A 12 -21.42 -19.80 -1.18
CA ASP A 12 -20.42 -20.38 -2.10
C ASP A 12 -21.06 -21.32 -3.12
N TYR A 13 -22.10 -22.05 -2.72
CA TYR A 13 -22.89 -22.90 -3.62
C TYR A 13 -23.69 -22.09 -4.65
N LEU A 14 -24.33 -20.99 -4.23
CA LEU A 14 -25.04 -20.09 -5.15
C LEU A 14 -24.09 -19.38 -6.12
N ASP A 15 -22.90 -19.00 -5.65
CA ASP A 15 -21.88 -18.31 -6.45
C ASP A 15 -21.08 -19.26 -7.35
N GLY A 16 -21.27 -20.58 -7.21
CA GLY A 16 -20.60 -21.59 -8.03
C GLY A 16 -19.10 -21.73 -7.75
N VAL A 17 -18.65 -21.32 -6.56
CA VAL A 17 -17.24 -21.34 -6.15
C VAL A 17 -16.81 -22.70 -5.58
N LEU A 18 -17.80 -23.52 -5.19
CA LEU A 18 -17.56 -24.85 -4.63
C LEU A 18 -17.00 -25.85 -5.65
N SER A 19 -16.26 -26.84 -5.14
CA SER A 19 -15.83 -27.99 -5.94
C SER A 19 -17.03 -28.79 -6.46
N SER A 20 -16.86 -29.52 -7.57
CA SER A 20 -17.94 -30.35 -8.13
C SER A 20 -18.42 -31.46 -7.18
N ALA A 21 -17.54 -31.94 -6.30
CA ALA A 21 -17.90 -32.91 -5.26
C ALA A 21 -18.81 -32.26 -4.20
N ASP A 22 -18.42 -31.09 -3.68
CA ASP A 22 -19.20 -30.35 -2.69
C ASP A 22 -20.55 -29.89 -3.25
N GLY A 23 -20.59 -29.43 -4.49
CA GLY A 23 -21.83 -29.01 -5.16
C GLY A 23 -22.83 -30.16 -5.27
N ARG A 24 -22.37 -31.39 -5.55
CA ARG A 24 -23.23 -32.58 -5.56
C ARG A 24 -23.71 -32.96 -4.16
N GLU A 25 -22.85 -32.88 -3.15
CA GLU A 25 -23.26 -33.16 -1.77
C GLU A 25 -24.36 -32.19 -1.30
N MET A 26 -24.23 -30.91 -1.66
CA MET A 26 -25.25 -29.90 -1.38
C MET A 26 -26.57 -30.16 -2.13
N ALA A 27 -26.49 -30.52 -3.42
CA ALA A 27 -27.66 -30.89 -4.21
C ALA A 27 -28.38 -32.11 -3.60
N GLN A 28 -27.63 -33.14 -3.21
CA GLN A 28 -28.19 -34.32 -2.55
C GLN A 28 -28.85 -33.98 -1.21
N HIS A 29 -28.28 -33.05 -0.42
CA HIS A 29 -28.88 -32.60 0.81
C HIS A 29 -30.24 -31.90 0.57
N LEU A 30 -30.36 -31.11 -0.50
CA LEU A 30 -31.61 -30.43 -0.88
C LEU A 30 -32.73 -31.40 -1.27
N GLU A 31 -32.39 -32.56 -1.84
CA GLU A 31 -33.37 -33.60 -2.17
C GLU A 31 -33.98 -34.26 -0.91
N GLY A 32 -33.19 -34.35 0.17
CA GLY A 32 -33.61 -35.01 1.42
C GLY A 32 -34.10 -34.09 2.53
N CYS A 33 -33.85 -32.77 2.44
CA CYS A 33 -34.03 -31.84 3.55
C CYS A 33 -34.99 -30.69 3.24
N VAL A 34 -36.23 -30.79 3.77
CA VAL A 34 -37.29 -29.80 3.55
C VAL A 34 -36.96 -28.42 4.15
N SER A 35 -36.23 -28.35 5.28
CA SER A 35 -35.84 -27.07 5.89
C SER A 35 -34.82 -26.32 5.03
N CYS A 36 -33.79 -27.00 4.53
CA CYS A 36 -32.79 -26.41 3.65
C CYS A 36 -33.36 -26.06 2.27
N LEU A 37 -34.32 -26.84 1.76
CA LEU A 37 -35.06 -26.50 0.56
C LEU A 37 -35.89 -25.21 0.75
N ARG A 38 -36.55 -25.05 1.90
CA ARG A 38 -37.26 -23.81 2.24
C ARG A 38 -36.31 -22.62 2.34
N TYR A 39 -35.16 -22.81 2.99
CA TYR A 39 -34.13 -21.77 3.09
C TYR A 39 -33.66 -21.31 1.70
N LYS A 40 -33.32 -22.25 0.81
CA LYS A 40 -32.98 -21.95 -0.59
C LYS A 40 -34.05 -21.09 -1.26
N ASN A 41 -35.32 -21.52 -1.19
CA ASN A 41 -36.41 -20.81 -1.84
C ASN A 41 -36.59 -19.38 -1.30
N VAL A 42 -36.45 -19.17 0.02
CA VAL A 42 -36.54 -17.84 0.63
C VAL A 42 -35.42 -16.93 0.14
N VAL A 43 -34.18 -17.43 0.09
CA VAL A 43 -33.03 -16.64 -0.38
C VAL A 43 -33.14 -16.31 -1.87
N GLU A 44 -33.50 -17.29 -2.70
CA GLU A 44 -33.70 -17.07 -4.15
C GLU A 44 -34.85 -16.11 -4.43
N HIS A 45 -35.93 -16.18 -3.64
CA HIS A 45 -37.02 -15.21 -3.73
C HIS A 45 -36.61 -13.81 -3.28
N GLY A 46 -35.84 -13.68 -2.20
CA GLY A 46 -35.27 -12.40 -1.77
C GLY A 46 -34.39 -11.79 -2.87
N ARG A 47 -33.56 -12.61 -3.52
CA ARG A 47 -32.75 -12.20 -4.67
C ARG A 47 -33.62 -11.73 -5.83
N SER A 48 -34.70 -12.44 -6.18
CA SER A 48 -35.56 -12.03 -7.29
C SER A 48 -36.27 -10.70 -7.01
N VAL A 49 -36.69 -10.46 -5.76
CA VAL A 49 -37.26 -9.18 -5.31
C VAL A 49 -36.23 -8.06 -5.47
N LEU A 50 -35.00 -8.26 -5.02
CA LEU A 50 -33.94 -7.24 -5.16
C LEU A 50 -33.63 -6.93 -6.64
N LEU A 51 -33.63 -7.95 -7.49
CA LEU A 51 -33.42 -7.78 -8.93
C LEU A 51 -34.61 -7.13 -9.64
N SER A 52 -35.79 -7.13 -9.03
CA SER A 52 -36.98 -6.45 -9.58
C SER A 52 -37.02 -4.95 -9.29
N LEU A 53 -36.12 -4.46 -8.42
CA LEU A 53 -36.00 -3.04 -8.13
C LEU A 53 -35.47 -2.27 -9.37
N PRO A 54 -35.86 -0.99 -9.53
CA PRO A 54 -35.35 -0.17 -10.62
C PRO A 54 -33.82 -0.05 -10.52
N VAL A 55 -33.17 -0.12 -11.68
CA VAL A 55 -31.71 0.05 -11.76
C VAL A 55 -31.36 1.45 -11.26
N PRO A 56 -30.45 1.58 -10.28
CA PRO A 56 -30.06 2.89 -9.76
C PRO A 56 -29.39 3.70 -10.86
N GLU A 57 -29.71 4.99 -10.93
CA GLU A 57 -28.99 5.91 -11.81
C GLU A 57 -27.55 6.04 -11.31
N LEU A 58 -26.60 5.64 -12.16
CA LEU A 58 -25.18 5.77 -11.89
C LEU A 58 -24.76 7.19 -12.23
N ARG A 59 -23.94 7.81 -11.38
CA ARG A 59 -23.31 9.09 -11.70
C ARG A 59 -22.43 8.94 -12.94
N GLU A 60 -22.28 10.00 -13.72
CA GLU A 60 -21.46 9.99 -14.96
C GLU A 60 -19.99 9.60 -14.68
N ASP A 61 -19.47 9.93 -13.50
CA ASP A 61 -18.10 9.61 -13.05
C ASP A 61 -17.94 8.19 -12.49
N PHE A 62 -19.01 7.41 -12.38
CA PHE A 62 -18.97 6.10 -11.73
C PHE A 62 -17.99 5.13 -12.38
N ASN A 63 -18.03 5.01 -13.70
CA ASN A 63 -17.18 4.05 -14.44
C ASN A 63 -15.70 4.39 -14.27
N SER A 64 -15.35 5.68 -14.41
CA SER A 64 -13.96 6.15 -14.24
C SER A 64 -13.46 5.94 -12.81
N ARG A 65 -14.30 6.19 -11.80
CA ARG A 65 -13.95 5.94 -10.38
C ARG A 65 -13.83 4.45 -10.06
N LEU A 66 -14.67 3.62 -10.68
CA LEU A 66 -14.61 2.17 -10.52
C LEU A 66 -13.32 1.61 -11.14
N GLU A 67 -13.00 2.01 -12.37
CA GLU A 67 -11.77 1.60 -13.06
C GLU A 67 -10.53 2.01 -12.27
N TYR A 68 -10.48 3.26 -11.80
CA TYR A 68 -9.42 3.74 -10.94
C TYR A 68 -9.27 2.88 -9.69
N ARG A 69 -10.38 2.58 -8.99
CA ARG A 69 -10.31 1.74 -7.78
C ARG A 69 -9.89 0.30 -8.07
N LEU A 70 -10.37 -0.31 -9.14
CA LEU A 70 -9.96 -1.67 -9.51
C LEU A 70 -8.46 -1.76 -9.79
N LEU A 71 -7.90 -0.76 -10.47
CA LEU A 71 -6.45 -0.68 -10.71
C LEU A 71 -5.65 -0.60 -9.40
N HIS A 72 -6.10 0.22 -8.44
CA HIS A 72 -5.40 0.37 -7.16
C HIS A 72 -5.53 -0.87 -6.28
N VAL A 73 -6.71 -1.50 -6.23
CA VAL A 73 -6.91 -2.75 -5.47
C VAL A 73 -6.07 -3.89 -6.05
N ALA A 74 -5.91 -3.95 -7.37
CA ALA A 74 -5.01 -4.93 -7.98
C ALA A 74 -3.55 -4.67 -7.59
N ASP A 75 -3.10 -3.41 -7.58
CA ASP A 75 -1.74 -3.05 -7.17
C ASP A 75 -1.47 -3.33 -5.69
N GLU A 76 -2.47 -3.11 -4.81
CA GLU A 76 -2.39 -3.43 -3.37
C GLU A 76 -2.31 -4.94 -3.11
N GLN A 77 -3.04 -5.77 -3.87
CA GLN A 77 -2.98 -7.24 -3.75
C GLN A 77 -1.70 -7.85 -4.34
N ILE A 78 -1.03 -7.15 -5.25
CA ILE A 78 0.26 -7.58 -5.83
C ILE A 78 1.43 -7.29 -4.87
N LEU A 79 1.24 -6.41 -3.87
CA LEU A 79 2.19 -6.30 -2.78
C LEU A 79 2.00 -7.50 -1.85
N PRO A 80 3.00 -8.39 -1.70
CA PRO A 80 2.84 -9.53 -0.83
C PRO A 80 2.63 -9.05 0.61
N ASP A 81 1.48 -9.37 1.19
CA ASP A 81 1.16 -9.25 2.63
C ASP A 81 2.24 -9.92 3.51
N ASP A 82 3.06 -10.80 2.92
CA ASP A 82 4.08 -11.60 3.60
C ASP A 82 5.40 -10.85 3.91
N VAL A 83 5.56 -9.60 3.45
CA VAL A 83 6.80 -8.83 3.73
C VAL A 83 6.70 -7.99 5.02
N ALA A 84 5.49 -7.82 5.56
CA ALA A 84 5.26 -6.96 6.72
C ALA A 84 5.75 -7.54 8.07
N SER A 85 6.13 -8.83 8.15
CA SER A 85 6.44 -9.46 9.45
C SER A 85 7.89 -9.93 9.65
N ARG A 86 8.75 -10.01 8.61
CA ARG A 86 10.16 -10.44 8.80
C ARG A 86 11.23 -9.66 8.02
N ALA A 87 10.86 -8.86 7.04
CA ALA A 87 11.83 -8.07 6.28
C ALA A 87 12.48 -6.87 7.02
N PRO A 88 11.82 -6.14 7.95
CA PRO A 88 12.46 -4.97 8.55
C PRO A 88 13.58 -5.33 9.53
N ALA A 89 13.58 -6.55 10.09
CA ALA A 89 14.59 -6.97 11.06
C ALA A 89 15.99 -7.12 10.42
N LEU A 90 16.07 -7.67 9.20
CA LEU A 90 17.34 -7.82 8.48
C LEU A 90 17.87 -6.49 7.95
N ALA A 91 16.98 -5.60 7.51
CA ALA A 91 17.36 -4.26 7.08
C ALA A 91 17.92 -3.43 8.25
N VAL A 92 17.24 -3.45 9.40
CA VAL A 92 17.70 -2.78 10.63
C VAL A 92 19.02 -3.37 11.12
N LEU A 93 19.18 -4.71 11.09
CA LEU A 93 20.44 -5.37 11.43
C LEU A 93 21.59 -4.94 10.49
N GLY A 94 21.34 -4.87 9.19
CA GLY A 94 22.34 -4.44 8.20
C GLY A 94 22.80 -3.01 8.42
N ILE A 95 21.86 -2.09 8.69
CA ILE A 95 22.17 -0.69 9.00
C ILE A 95 22.96 -0.60 10.31
N ALA A 96 22.56 -1.34 11.35
CA ALA A 96 23.26 -1.35 12.63
C ALA A 96 24.71 -1.85 12.50
N VAL A 97 24.94 -2.90 11.71
CA VAL A 97 26.30 -3.44 11.44
C VAL A 97 27.15 -2.44 10.66
N LEU A 98 26.58 -1.74 9.68
CA LEU A 98 27.32 -0.68 8.96
C LEU A 98 27.74 0.44 9.91
N LEU A 99 26.85 0.89 10.80
CA LEU A 99 27.15 1.94 11.76
C LEU A 99 28.20 1.52 12.79
N THR A 100 28.19 0.27 13.26
CA THR A 100 29.21 -0.21 14.19
C THR A 100 30.58 -0.31 13.54
N VAL A 101 30.67 -0.76 12.27
CA VAL A 101 31.94 -0.76 11.52
C VAL A 101 32.49 0.65 11.35
N VAL A 102 31.63 1.62 10.99
CA VAL A 102 32.04 3.03 10.83
C VAL A 102 32.52 3.63 12.15
N ALA A 103 31.86 3.34 13.27
CA ALA A 103 32.24 3.86 14.59
C ALA A 103 33.61 3.33 15.07
N TRP A 104 34.03 2.14 14.63
CA TRP A 104 35.29 1.50 15.04
C TRP A 104 36.43 1.68 14.02
N SER A 105 36.14 2.26 12.84
CA SER A 105 37.10 2.67 11.81
C SER A 105 38.35 3.40 12.38
N PRO A 106 38.22 4.43 13.25
CA PRO A 106 39.39 5.15 13.74
C PRO A 106 40.28 4.32 14.68
N LEU A 107 39.75 3.26 15.31
CA LEU A 107 40.54 2.34 16.13
C LEU A 107 41.32 1.32 15.29
N LEU A 108 40.73 0.85 14.18
CA LEU A 108 41.32 -0.20 13.34
C LEU A 108 42.33 0.33 12.32
N LEU A 109 42.16 1.58 11.84
CA LEU A 109 43.07 2.17 10.86
C LEU A 109 44.29 2.88 11.48
N GLY A 110 44.48 2.81 12.81
CA GLY A 110 45.78 2.93 13.45
C GLY A 110 46.65 4.14 13.05
N GLY A 111 46.03 5.28 12.76
CA GLY A 111 46.74 6.47 12.33
C GLY A 111 46.29 7.66 13.14
N VAL A 112 46.85 7.83 14.34
CA VAL A 112 46.84 9.15 14.99
C VAL A 112 47.78 10.00 14.14
N PRO A 113 47.32 11.02 13.39
CA PRO A 113 48.25 11.98 12.83
C PRO A 113 48.83 12.73 14.02
N VAL A 114 50.02 12.32 14.46
CA VAL A 114 50.81 13.09 15.42
C VAL A 114 51.26 14.33 14.66
N VAL A 115 50.38 15.33 14.61
CA VAL A 115 50.72 16.67 14.17
C VAL A 115 51.64 17.22 15.26
N GLN A 116 52.95 17.16 15.03
CA GLN A 116 53.92 17.93 15.80
C GLN A 116 53.63 19.41 15.56
N LEU A 117 52.88 20.01 16.49
CA LEU A 117 52.74 21.46 16.55
C LEU A 117 54.02 21.99 17.20
N GLU A 118 54.76 22.83 16.49
CA GLU A 118 55.79 23.65 17.12
C GLU A 118 55.15 24.47 18.26
N PRO A 119 55.84 24.61 19.41
CA PRO A 119 55.29 25.31 20.56
C PRO A 119 54.95 26.75 20.17
N ILE A 120 53.67 27.08 20.20
CA ILE A 120 53.20 28.43 19.95
C ILE A 120 53.60 29.30 21.16
N VAL A 121 54.70 30.04 21.02
CA VAL A 121 55.09 31.04 22.01
C VAL A 121 54.15 32.23 21.82
N VAL A 122 53.27 32.42 22.80
CA VAL A 122 52.31 33.53 22.82
C VAL A 122 52.91 34.64 23.68
N ASP A 123 53.53 35.63 23.06
CA ASP A 123 54.10 36.79 23.80
C ASP A 123 53.01 37.75 24.32
N HIS A 124 51.78 37.69 23.80
CA HIS A 124 50.70 38.60 24.19
C HIS A 124 49.35 37.89 24.29
N ALA A 125 48.61 38.15 25.36
CA ALA A 125 47.25 37.64 25.54
C ALA A 125 46.34 38.13 24.40
N PRO A 126 45.68 37.24 23.63
CA PRO A 126 44.78 37.66 22.59
C PRO A 126 43.56 38.35 23.22
N SER A 127 43.35 39.60 22.85
CA SER A 127 42.14 40.35 23.16
C SER A 127 40.92 39.56 22.68
N GLN A 128 40.01 39.27 23.61
CA GLN A 128 38.78 38.52 23.38
C GLN A 128 38.04 39.05 22.14
N MET A 129 38.04 38.24 21.09
CA MET A 129 37.20 38.50 19.93
C MET A 129 35.77 38.15 20.31
N ARG A 130 34.94 39.17 20.46
CA ARG A 130 33.50 39.04 20.74
C ARG A 130 32.86 38.27 19.60
N THR A 131 32.56 36.99 19.81
CA THR A 131 31.72 36.22 18.91
C THR A 131 30.36 36.89 18.87
N LEU A 132 30.01 37.45 17.70
CA LEU A 132 28.64 37.74 17.35
C LEU A 132 27.90 36.40 17.41
N GLY A 133 27.13 36.21 18.48
CA GLY A 133 26.21 35.09 18.55
C GLY A 133 25.24 35.22 17.37
N LEU A 134 25.30 34.29 16.43
CA LEU A 134 24.13 34.00 15.62
C LEU A 134 23.09 33.43 16.58
N SER A 135 22.25 34.32 17.09
CA SER A 135 20.97 33.94 17.67
C SER A 135 20.14 33.37 16.53
N VAL A 136 20.18 32.05 16.36
CA VAL A 136 19.11 31.34 15.66
C VAL A 136 17.88 31.54 16.52
N GLN A 137 17.07 32.54 16.17
CA GLN A 137 15.71 32.60 16.66
C GLN A 137 15.04 31.30 16.22
N PRO A 138 14.49 30.48 17.13
CA PRO A 138 13.47 29.55 16.69
C PRO A 138 12.33 30.43 16.17
N SER A 139 12.09 30.35 14.86
CA SER A 139 10.88 30.92 14.28
C SER A 139 9.70 30.25 14.98
N SER A 140 9.10 30.98 15.91
CA SER A 140 7.77 30.69 16.42
C SER A 140 6.78 30.93 15.28
N SER A 141 6.68 29.96 14.39
CA SER A 141 5.49 29.75 13.56
C SER A 141 4.65 28.71 14.27
N ASP A 142 4.05 29.16 15.36
CA ASP A 142 2.83 28.58 15.89
C ASP A 142 1.73 28.86 14.85
N ARG A 143 1.12 27.76 14.37
CA ARG A 143 -0.11 27.59 13.56
C ARG A 143 0.09 26.60 12.43
N ASP A 144 0.00 25.33 12.81
CA ASP A 144 -1.15 24.50 12.41
C ASP A 144 -1.77 24.86 11.04
N VAL A 145 -1.02 24.57 9.98
CA VAL A 145 -1.58 24.25 8.66
C VAL A 145 -0.68 23.16 8.09
N GLN A 146 -0.93 21.91 8.48
CA GLN A 146 -0.72 20.87 7.46
C GLN A 146 -1.52 21.34 6.25
N PRO A 147 -0.96 21.40 5.03
CA PRO A 147 -1.83 21.26 3.88
C PRO A 147 -2.44 19.88 4.09
N GLU A 148 -3.69 19.87 4.56
CA GLU A 148 -4.57 18.73 4.38
C GLU A 148 -4.34 18.37 2.92
N LEU A 149 -3.64 17.25 2.70
CA LEU A 149 -3.33 16.76 1.37
C LEU A 149 -4.68 16.31 0.86
N ASP A 150 -5.42 17.30 0.40
CA ASP A 150 -6.85 17.30 0.39
C ASP A 150 -7.24 16.17 -0.55
N ARG A 151 -8.11 15.26 -0.12
CA ARG A 151 -8.56 14.15 -0.97
C ARG A 151 -9.14 14.66 -2.29
N THR A 152 -9.54 15.94 -2.30
CA THR A 152 -10.02 16.72 -3.44
C THR A 152 -8.92 17.10 -4.44
N LEU A 153 -7.65 17.09 -4.06
CA LEU A 153 -6.51 17.40 -4.93
C LEU A 153 -6.35 16.36 -6.05
N TRP A 154 -6.83 15.14 -5.81
CA TRP A 154 -6.92 14.08 -6.80
C TRP A 154 -8.29 14.02 -7.50
N ASP A 155 -9.32 14.69 -6.98
CA ASP A 155 -10.62 14.83 -7.65
C ASP A 155 -10.56 15.85 -8.81
N ASP A 156 -9.58 16.75 -8.82
CA ASP A 156 -9.40 17.70 -9.90
C ASP A 156 -8.69 17.03 -11.09
N GLN A 157 -9.50 16.56 -12.06
CA GLN A 157 -9.07 15.84 -13.27
C GLN A 157 -7.92 16.53 -14.03
N ARG A 158 -7.82 17.87 -13.92
CA ARG A 158 -6.77 18.66 -14.55
C ARG A 158 -5.38 18.40 -13.96
N LEU A 159 -5.28 18.14 -12.65
CA LEU A 159 -3.99 17.89 -12.00
C LEU A 159 -3.40 16.54 -12.41
N TYR A 160 -4.25 15.53 -12.63
CA TYR A 160 -3.82 14.24 -13.16
C TYR A 160 -3.26 14.36 -14.58
N GLU A 161 -3.88 15.19 -15.44
CA GLU A 161 -3.46 15.37 -16.83
C GLU A 161 -2.04 15.92 -17.01
N TYR A 162 -1.57 16.73 -16.06
CA TYR A 162 -0.23 17.33 -16.09
C TYR A 162 0.76 16.68 -15.11
N SER A 163 0.35 15.63 -14.39
CA SER A 163 1.22 14.93 -13.45
C SER A 163 2.34 14.17 -14.18
N GLN A 164 3.54 14.13 -13.57
CA GLN A 164 4.64 13.28 -14.09
C GLN A 164 4.28 11.78 -14.05
N LEU A 165 3.32 11.40 -13.20
CA LEU A 165 2.76 10.06 -13.08
C LEU A 165 2.09 9.61 -14.39
N LYS A 166 1.23 10.43 -15.00
CA LYS A 166 0.60 10.12 -16.31
C LYS A 166 1.65 9.88 -17.40
N ARG A 167 2.73 10.65 -17.40
CA ARG A 167 3.84 10.51 -18.36
C ARG A 167 4.55 9.15 -18.21
N ARG A 168 4.83 8.75 -16.97
CA ARG A 168 5.49 7.48 -16.65
C ARG A 168 4.63 6.27 -17.05
N TYR A 169 3.31 6.34 -16.81
CA TYR A 169 2.38 5.29 -17.23
C TYR A 169 2.23 5.20 -18.76
N GLN A 170 2.23 6.32 -19.48
CA GLN A 170 2.22 6.32 -20.95
C GLN A 170 3.51 5.78 -21.57
N GLU A 171 4.66 6.05 -20.94
CA GLU A 171 5.94 5.48 -21.39
C GLU A 171 6.02 3.97 -21.13
N ASN A 172 5.54 3.51 -19.96
CA ASN A 172 5.52 2.08 -19.63
C ASN A 172 4.46 1.27 -20.40
N SER A 173 3.32 1.86 -20.78
CA SER A 173 2.33 1.16 -21.60
C SER A 173 2.82 0.94 -23.03
N ARG A 174 3.61 1.89 -23.57
CA ARG A 174 4.28 1.75 -24.87
C ARG A 174 5.37 0.69 -24.89
N THR A 175 6.10 0.50 -23.79
CA THR A 175 7.12 -0.57 -23.70
C THR A 175 6.50 -1.96 -23.51
N ARG A 176 5.28 -2.06 -22.96
CA ARG A 176 4.56 -3.34 -22.78
C ARG A 176 3.94 -3.91 -24.06
N GLN A 177 3.78 -3.11 -25.12
CA GLN A 177 3.13 -3.52 -26.37
C GLN A 177 4.01 -4.38 -27.30
N VAL A 178 5.24 -4.72 -26.93
CA VAL A 178 6.16 -5.56 -27.72
C VAL A 178 6.19 -6.98 -27.15
N GLY A 179 5.09 -7.73 -27.27
CA GLY A 179 5.03 -9.09 -26.72
C GLY A 179 3.96 -10.03 -27.29
N LEU A 180 3.13 -9.58 -28.23
CA LEU A 180 2.11 -10.43 -28.87
C LEU A 180 2.17 -10.32 -30.39
N ALA A 181 3.26 -10.82 -30.98
CA ALA A 181 3.30 -11.11 -32.41
C ALA A 181 4.36 -12.16 -32.73
N THR A 182 4.12 -13.45 -32.44
CA THR A 182 4.51 -14.57 -33.33
C THR A 182 4.01 -15.92 -32.80
N GLY A 183 3.46 -16.74 -33.70
CA GLY A 183 3.15 -18.15 -33.43
C GLY A 183 1.95 -18.63 -34.23
N ARG A 184 2.16 -18.82 -35.54
CA ARG A 184 1.22 -19.43 -36.47
C ARG A 184 1.44 -20.94 -36.48
#